data_AF-K1TI61-F1
#
_entry.id   AF-K1TI61-F1
#
_cell.length_a   1.000
_cell.length_b   1.000
_cell.length_c   1.000
_cell.angle_alpha   90.00
_cell.angle_beta   90.00
_cell.angle_gamma   90.00
#
_symmetry.space_group_name_H-M   'P 1'
#
loop_
_entity.id
_entity.type
_entity.pdbx_description
1 polymer ?
#
loop_
_entity_poly.entity_id
_entity_poly.type
_entity_poly.pdbx_seq_one_letter_code
_entity_poly.pdbx_strand_id
1 'polypeptide(L)' 'MFTTVCSAAVYGLQAYLVRVEVDLAGGLPSFQLVGSLGSEVKESRERVSVAMKNSGFQIPPAHITVNLAPA' A
#
# COMPACT_ATOMS: atom_id res chain seq x y z
N MET A 1 0.66 -13.46 -5.06
CA MET A 1 1.97 -12.96 -5.54
C MET A 1 2.39 -11.89 -4.58
N PHE A 2 3.48 -12.14 -3.86
CA PHE A 2 3.98 -11.27 -2.81
C PHE A 2 5.18 -10.45 -3.29
N THR A 3 5.19 -9.16 -3.01
CA THR A 3 6.33 -8.27 -3.26
C THR A 3 6.50 -7.28 -2.10
N THR A 4 7.72 -6.77 -1.93
CA THR A 4 8.05 -5.80 -0.89
C THR A 4 8.92 -4.67 -1.45
N VAL A 5 8.72 -3.47 -0.92
CA VAL A 5 9.50 -2.27 -1.27
C VAL A 5 9.96 -1.58 0.01
N CYS A 6 11.21 -1.10 0.01
CA CYS A 6 11.74 -0.31 1.12
C CYS A 6 11.19 1.12 1.10
N SER A 7 10.83 1.61 2.28
CA SER A 7 10.34 2.95 2.57
C SER A 7 10.91 3.41 3.91
N ALA A 8 10.57 4.62 4.34
CA ALA A 8 10.94 5.15 5.63
C ALA A 8 9.78 5.95 6.23
N ALA A 9 9.75 6.01 7.56
CA ALA A 9 8.87 6.89 8.31
C ALA A 9 9.69 7.67 9.34
N VAL A 10 9.10 8.74 9.85
CA VAL A 10 9.74 9.66 10.80
C VAL A 10 9.00 9.61 12.12
N TYR A 11 9.76 9.47 13.21
CA TYR A 11 9.28 9.61 14.58
C TYR A 11 10.13 10.67 15.29
N GLY A 12 9.57 11.87 15.44
CA GLY A 12 10.32 13.02 15.94
C GLY A 12 11.47 13.40 15.01
N LEU A 13 12.71 13.25 15.49
CA LEU A 13 13.95 13.51 14.73
C LEU A 13 14.61 12.23 14.20
N GLN A 14 13.99 11.07 14.41
CA GLN A 14 14.53 9.78 13.98
C GLN A 14 13.78 9.27 12.76
N ALA A 15 14.52 8.72 11.81
CA ALA A 15 13.96 7.95 10.70
C ALA A 15 14.05 6.46 11.03
N TYR A 16 13.03 5.70 10.65
CA TYR A 16 13.04 4.25 10.76
C TYR A 16 12.60 3.62 9.44
N LEU A 17 13.18 2.45 9.16
CA LEU A 17 12.90 1.68 7.97
C LEU A 17 11.49 1.10 8.06
N VAL A 18 10.71 1.29 7.00
CA VAL A 18 9.40 0.68 6.82
C VAL A 18 9.40 -0.11 5.53
N ARG A 19 8.89 -1.33 5.55
CA ARG A 19 8.63 -2.15 4.38
C ARG A 19 7.18 -2.02 4.01
N VAL A 20 6.93 -1.65 2.75
CA VAL A 20 5.61 -1.76 2.15
C VAL A 20 5.52 -3.15 1.53
N GLU A 21 4.58 -3.94 2.00
CA GLU A 21 4.36 -5.31 1.59
C GLU A 21 3.05 -5.38 0.80
N VAL A 22 3.08 -6.00 -0.37
CA VAL A 22 1.92 -6.14 -1.24
C VAL A 22 1.73 -7.60 -1.59
N ASP A 23 0.53 -8.12 -1.32
CA ASP A 23 0.12 -9.44 -1.80
C ASP A 23 -1.07 -9.30 -2.76
N LEU A 24 -0.97 -10.03 -3.88
CA LEU A 24 -2.06 -10.26 -4.82
C LEU A 24 -2.58 -11.69 -4.68
N ALA A 25 -3.80 -11.83 -4.20
CA ALA A 25 -4.53 -13.09 -4.10
C ALA A 25 -5.66 -13.17 -5.14
N GLY A 26 -6.08 -14.39 -5.45
CA GLY A 26 -7.30 -14.63 -6.24
C GLY A 26 -8.56 -14.33 -5.43
N GLY A 27 -9.68 -14.10 -6.12
CA GLY A 27 -10.98 -13.83 -5.49
C GLY A 27 -11.63 -12.55 -6.03
N LEU A 28 -12.60 -12.03 -5.28
CA LEU A 28 -13.29 -10.80 -5.65
C LEU A 28 -12.31 -9.61 -5.65
N PRO A 29 -12.36 -8.74 -6.67
CA PRO A 29 -11.51 -7.57 -6.74
C PRO A 29 -11.69 -6.69 -5.50
N SER A 30 -10.60 -6.45 -4.79
CA SER A 30 -10.58 -5.52 -3.65
C SER A 30 -9.17 -5.00 -3.44
N PHE A 31 -9.07 -3.83 -2.84
CA PHE A 31 -7.79 -3.23 -2.47
C PHE A 31 -7.88 -2.86 -1.00
N GLN A 32 -7.04 -3.41 -0.15
CA GLN A 32 -7.10 -3.21 1.29
C GLN A 32 -5.76 -2.73 1.82
N LEU A 33 -5.81 -1.68 2.63
CA LEU A 33 -4.70 -1.25 3.49
C LEU A 33 -4.95 -1.83 4.88
N VAL A 34 -4.06 -2.69 5.36
CA VAL A 34 -4.21 -3.41 6.63
C VAL A 34 -3.30 -2.83 7.73
N GLY A 35 -3.69 -3.03 8.98
CA GLY A 35 -2.99 -2.49 10.16
C GLY A 35 -3.64 -1.23 10.75
N SER A 36 -3.03 -0.70 11.82
CA SER A 36 -3.49 0.48 12.55
C SER A 36 -3.04 1.78 11.87
N LEU A 37 -3.45 1.96 10.62
CA LEU A 37 -2.99 3.08 9.79
C LEU A 37 -3.76 4.37 10.07
N GLY A 38 -3.06 5.50 10.04
CA GLY A 38 -3.63 6.84 10.08
C GLY A 38 -4.53 7.14 8.87
N SER A 39 -5.40 8.14 9.01
CA SER A 39 -6.34 8.60 7.98
C SER A 39 -5.65 8.92 6.66
N GLU A 40 -4.51 9.61 6.75
CA GLU A 40 -3.77 10.14 5.60
C GLU A 40 -3.20 9.02 4.72
N VAL A 41 -2.83 7.89 5.36
CA VAL A 41 -2.37 6.67 4.69
C VAL A 41 -3.55 5.93 4.06
N LYS A 42 -4.71 5.87 4.73
CA LYS A 42 -5.91 5.25 4.14
C LYS A 42 -6.37 6.02 2.89
N GLU A 43 -6.33 7.35 2.93
CA GLU A 43 -6.64 8.20 1.78
C GLU A 43 -5.63 8.08 0.63
N SER A 44 -4.38 7.70 0.92
CA SER A 44 -3.35 7.57 -0.12
C SER A 44 -3.72 6.49 -1.14
N ARG A 45 -4.53 5.48 -0.77
CA ARG A 45 -5.05 4.47 -1.70
C ARG A 45 -5.76 5.11 -2.89
N GLU A 46 -6.64 6.07 -2.65
CA GLU A 46 -7.41 6.71 -3.71
C GLU A 46 -6.49 7.52 -4.62
N ARG A 47 -5.58 8.30 -4.03
CA ARG A 47 -4.56 9.07 -4.76
C ARG A 47 -3.69 8.19 -5.64
N VAL A 48 -3.20 7.07 -5.11
CA VAL A 48 -2.37 6.11 -5.86
C VAL A 48 -3.18 5.45 -6.98
N SER A 49 -4.42 5.05 -6.72
CA SER A 49 -5.28 4.43 -7.74
C SER A 49 -5.52 5.35 -8.94
N VAL A 50 -5.82 6.62 -8.66
CA VAL A 50 -5.96 7.67 -9.69
C VAL A 50 -4.65 7.90 -10.45
N ALA A 51 -3.53 7.99 -9.73
CA ALA A 51 -2.22 8.20 -10.34
C ALA A 51 -1.80 7.04 -11.26
N MET A 52 -2.05 5.78 -10.85
CA MET A 52 -1.79 4.60 -11.67
C MET A 52 -2.60 4.63 -12.96
N LYS A 53 -3.91 4.91 -12.86
CA LYS A 53 -4.81 5.04 -14.01
C LYS A 53 -4.32 6.12 -14.98
N ASN A 54 -3.98 7.31 -14.47
CA ASN A 54 -3.52 8.44 -15.28
C ASN A 54 -2.14 8.21 -15.90
N SER A 55 -1.34 7.31 -15.32
CA SER A 55 -0.03 6.91 -15.85
C SER A 55 -0.12 5.73 -16.83
N GLY A 56 -1.32 5.29 -17.20
CA GLY A 56 -1.54 4.20 -18.15
C GLY A 56 -1.44 2.79 -17.55
N PHE A 57 -1.33 2.66 -16.23
CA PHE A 57 -1.33 1.36 -15.56
C PHE A 57 -2.75 0.91 -15.23
N GLN A 58 -3.05 -0.35 -15.53
CA GLN A 58 -4.28 -1.00 -15.12
C GLN A 58 -4.04 -1.80 -13.83
N ILE A 59 -4.89 -1.57 -12.83
CA ILE A 59 -4.90 -2.39 -11.62
C ILE A 59 -5.65 -3.69 -11.94
N PRO A 60 -5.02 -4.86 -11.78
CA PRO A 60 -5.66 -6.13 -12.11
C PRO A 60 -6.89 -6.38 -11.20
N PRO A 61 -7.93 -7.07 -11.70
CA PRO A 61 -9.10 -7.42 -10.90
C PRO A 61 -8.76 -8.58 -9.94
N ALA A 62 -8.02 -8.28 -8.88
CA ALA A 62 -7.53 -9.21 -7.88
C ALA A 62 -7.78 -8.70 -6.46
N HIS A 63 -7.62 -9.57 -5.47
CA HIS A 63 -7.61 -9.18 -4.06
C HIS A 63 -6.21 -8.67 -3.70
N ILE A 64 -6.04 -7.36 -3.59
CA ILE A 64 -4.78 -6.67 -3.32
C ILE A 64 -4.75 -6.26 -1.85
N THR A 65 -3.77 -6.76 -1.10
CA THR A 65 -3.54 -6.37 0.29
C THR A 65 -2.22 -5.65 0.40
N VAL A 66 -2.22 -4.49 1.05
CA VAL A 66 -1.04 -3.66 1.30
C VAL A 66 -0.86 -3.48 2.80
N ASN A 67 0.33 -3.81 3.30
CA ASN A 67 0.73 -3.71 4.70
C ASN A 67 1.98 -2.83 4.85
N LEU A 68 2.13 -2.16 5.99
CA LEU A 68 3.33 -1.41 6.36
C LEU A 68 3.95 -2.08 7.60
N ALA A 69 5.22 -2.49 7.51
CA ALA A 69 5.93 -3.17 8.59
C ALA A 69 7.26 -2.48 8.91
N PRO A 70 7.65 -2.29 10.19
CA PRO A 70 6.90 -2.59 11.40
C PRO A 70 5.70 -1.64 11.57
N ALA A 71 4.66 -2.12 12.26
CA ALA A 71 3.48 -1.33 12.60
C ALA A 71 3.79 -0.23 13.61
#